data_AF-A0A7Y1YKS5-F1
#
_entry.id   AF-A0A7Y1YKS5-F1
#
_cell.length_a   1.000
_cell.length_b   1.000
_cell.length_c   1.000
_cell.angle_alpha   90.00
_cell.angle_beta   90.00
_cell.angle_gamma   90.00
#
_symmetry.space_group_name_H-M   'P 1'
#
loop_
_entity.id
_entity.type
_entity.pdbx_description
1 polymer ?
#
loop_
_entity_poly.entity_id
_entity_poly.type
_entity_poly.pdbx_seq_one_letter_code
_entity_poly.pdbx_strand_id
1 'polypeptide(L)'
;FNDPNGNFDGNLNYDFENTVFYQNILTEGNPDFKDPSENQLIIGQESAVEGLGNLSAAALVPLDILGVSRVSTPDLGAYQSIIFED
;
A
#
# COMPACT_ATOMS: atom_id res chain seq x y z
N PHE A 1 9.35 6.57 5.90
CA PHE A 1 9.27 8.03 6.24
C PHE A 1 10.65 8.46 6.66
N ASN A 2 11.18 9.55 6.13
CA ASN A 2 12.55 9.95 6.42
C ASN A 2 12.58 11.37 7.00
N ASP A 3 12.98 11.49 8.26
CA ASP A 3 13.25 12.76 8.94
C ASP A 3 14.72 12.84 9.35
N PRO A 4 15.64 13.06 8.40
CA PRO A 4 17.07 13.01 8.67
C PRO A 4 17.56 14.17 9.55
N ASN A 5 16.75 15.22 9.73
CA ASN A 5 17.10 16.40 10.51
C ASN A 5 16.38 16.47 11.87
N GLY A 6 15.55 15.48 12.22
CA GLY A 6 14.77 15.46 13.47
C GLY A 6 13.80 16.64 13.59
N ASN A 7 13.30 17.17 12.46
CA ASN A 7 12.41 18.32 12.47
C ASN A 7 11.07 18.02 13.16
N PHE A 8 10.71 16.74 13.29
CA PHE A 8 9.48 16.28 13.90
C PHE A 8 9.70 15.60 15.27
N ASP A 9 10.92 15.66 15.82
CA ASP A 9 11.23 15.11 17.14
C ASP A 9 10.31 15.68 18.24
N GLY A 10 9.72 14.78 19.03
CA GLY A 10 8.78 15.14 20.10
C GLY A 10 7.39 15.57 19.63
N ASN A 11 7.12 15.61 18.33
CA ASN A 11 5.77 15.84 17.81
C ASN A 11 4.99 14.52 17.76
N LEU A 12 3.99 14.40 18.63
CA LEU A 12 3.16 13.19 18.76
C LEU A 12 2.42 12.81 17.46
N ASN A 13 2.24 13.74 16.51
CA ASN A 13 1.62 13.45 15.22
C ASN A 13 2.53 12.67 14.25
N TYR A 14 3.83 12.54 14.57
CA TYR A 14 4.83 11.82 13.79
C TYR A 14 5.47 10.68 14.60
N ASP A 15 4.92 10.38 15.78
CA ASP A 15 5.29 9.23 16.59
C ASP A 15 4.62 7.97 16.05
N PHE A 16 5.16 7.42 14.96
CA PHE A 16 4.66 6.19 14.34
C PHE A 16 4.89 4.93 15.20
N GLU A 17 5.64 5.03 16.31
CA GLU A 17 5.77 3.95 17.29
C GLU A 17 4.56 3.90 18.25
N ASN A 18 3.75 4.97 18.30
CA ASN A 18 2.55 5.02 19.12
C ASN A 18 1.41 4.18 18.52
N THR A 19 1.35 2.91 18.90
CA THR A 19 0.35 1.95 18.40
C THR A 19 -1.08 2.23 18.85
N VAL A 20 -1.31 3.19 19.77
CA VAL A 20 -2.66 3.63 20.13
C VAL A 20 -3.28 4.42 18.97
N PHE A 21 -2.48 5.20 18.25
CA PHE A 21 -2.95 6.06 17.15
C PHE A 21 -2.52 5.55 15.77
N TYR A 22 -1.37 4.89 15.67
CA TYR A 22 -0.79 4.43 14.40
C TYR A 22 -0.69 2.91 14.40
N GLN A 23 -1.59 2.25 13.69
CA GLN A 23 -1.61 0.79 13.59
C GLN A 23 -1.30 0.36 12.16
N ASN A 24 -0.57 -0.75 12.02
CA ASN A 24 -0.27 -1.38 10.74
C ASN A 24 0.37 -0.41 9.72
N ILE A 25 1.29 0.45 10.19
CA ILE A 25 2.00 1.38 9.31
C ILE A 25 3.10 0.62 8.56
N LEU A 26 3.10 0.75 7.25
CA LEU A 26 4.22 0.39 6.38
C LEU A 26 4.98 1.67 6.03
N THR A 27 6.18 1.85 6.59
CA THR A 27 6.97 3.08 6.41
C THR A 27 7.95 3.03 5.25
N GLU A 28 8.27 1.82 4.77
CA GLU A 28 9.27 1.51 3.75
C GLU A 28 8.70 0.49 2.75
N GLY A 29 9.20 0.51 1.51
CA GLY A 29 8.80 -0.42 0.46
C GLY A 29 8.59 0.27 -0.88
N ASN A 30 8.91 -0.43 -1.97
CA ASN A 30 8.62 0.04 -3.32
C ASN A 30 7.22 -0.46 -3.73
N PRO A 31 6.27 0.43 -4.04
CA PRO A 31 4.95 0.02 -4.55
C PRO A 31 5.02 -0.66 -5.93
N ASP A 32 6.13 -0.53 -6.66
CA ASP A 32 6.32 -1.10 -7.99
C ASP A 32 5.21 -0.69 -8.97
N PHE A 33 4.96 0.62 -9.05
CA PHE A 33 3.96 1.17 -9.99
C PHE A 33 4.42 1.04 -11.44
N LYS A 34 3.49 0.69 -12.33
CA LYS A 34 3.75 0.51 -13.76
C LYS A 34 4.36 1.76 -14.43
N ASP A 35 3.67 2.88 -14.33
CA ASP A 35 4.17 4.18 -14.79
C ASP A 35 3.48 5.31 -14.01
N PRO A 36 4.03 5.74 -12.87
CA PRO A 36 3.41 6.79 -12.07
C PRO A 36 3.45 8.16 -12.74
N SER A 37 4.33 8.38 -13.73
CA SER A 37 4.40 9.65 -14.46
C SER A 37 3.21 9.85 -15.40
N GLU A 38 2.69 8.75 -15.94
CA GLU A 38 1.46 8.68 -16.74
C GLU A 38 0.22 8.28 -15.90
N ASN A 39 0.33 8.36 -14.57
CA ASN A 39 -0.73 7.99 -13.62
C ASN A 39 -1.21 6.51 -13.75
N GLN A 40 -0.36 5.63 -14.26
CA GLN A 40 -0.57 4.18 -14.26
C GLN A 40 -0.11 3.61 -12.91
N LEU A 41 -0.96 3.77 -11.89
CA LEU A 41 -0.70 3.36 -10.50
C LEU A 41 -1.04 1.88 -10.22
N ILE A 42 -1.12 1.04 -11.26
CA ILE A 42 -1.21 -0.41 -11.12
C ILE A 42 0.12 -0.91 -10.59
N ILE A 43 0.10 -1.78 -9.60
CA ILE A 43 1.31 -2.33 -8.97
C ILE A 43 1.72 -3.65 -9.65
N GLY A 44 3.01 -3.95 -9.63
CA GLY A 44 3.54 -5.24 -10.08
C GLY A 44 3.50 -6.30 -8.97
N GLN A 45 3.76 -7.56 -9.33
CA GLN A 45 3.90 -8.65 -8.35
C GLN A 45 5.17 -8.55 -7.49
N GLU A 46 6.14 -7.70 -7.86
CA GLU A 46 7.32 -7.42 -7.03
C GLU A 46 7.05 -6.26 -6.05
N SER A 47 5.80 -5.78 -5.98
CA SER A 47 5.39 -4.72 -5.08
C SER A 47 5.51 -5.12 -3.62
N ALA A 48 6.10 -4.25 -2.81
CA ALA A 48 6.16 -4.43 -1.36
C ALA A 48 4.77 -4.43 -0.68
N VAL A 49 3.71 -4.11 -1.41
CA VAL A 49 2.33 -4.07 -0.90
C VAL A 49 1.41 -5.15 -1.46
N GLU A 50 1.95 -6.10 -2.23
CA GLU A 50 1.24 -7.31 -2.67
C GLU A 50 0.77 -8.11 -1.44
N GLY A 51 -0.49 -8.55 -1.44
CA GLY A 51 -1.09 -9.42 -0.43
C GLY A 51 -1.33 -8.79 0.94
N LEU A 52 -1.02 -7.49 1.12
CA LEU A 52 -1.13 -6.80 2.41
C LEU A 52 -2.51 -6.16 2.67
N GLY A 53 -3.45 -6.34 1.76
CA GLY A 53 -4.81 -5.86 1.88
C GLY A 53 -5.60 -6.56 3.00
N ASN A 54 -6.64 -5.88 3.49
CA ASN A 54 -7.50 -6.45 4.53
C ASN A 54 -8.54 -7.41 3.92
N LEU A 55 -8.47 -8.70 4.29
CA LEU A 55 -9.40 -9.74 3.81
C LEU A 55 -10.87 -9.46 4.13
N SER A 56 -11.17 -8.92 5.31
CA SER A 56 -12.55 -8.58 5.69
C SER A 56 -13.11 -7.45 4.85
N ALA A 57 -12.29 -6.45 4.51
CA ALA A 57 -12.68 -5.38 3.59
C ALA A 57 -12.86 -5.90 2.16
N ALA A 58 -11.97 -6.79 1.70
CA ALA A 58 -12.09 -7.44 0.40
C ALA A 58 -13.38 -8.28 0.28
N ALA A 59 -13.87 -8.86 1.36
CA ALA A 59 -15.17 -9.55 1.35
C ALA A 59 -16.36 -8.61 1.13
N LEU A 60 -16.25 -7.33 1.53
CA LEU A 60 -17.28 -6.30 1.34
C LEU A 60 -17.17 -5.60 -0.02
N VAL A 61 -15.94 -5.42 -0.50
CA VAL A 61 -15.61 -4.79 -1.78
C VAL A 61 -14.71 -5.76 -2.56
N PRO A 62 -15.30 -6.76 -3.25
CA PRO A 62 -14.55 -7.91 -3.76
C PRO A 62 -13.81 -7.64 -5.07
N LEU A 63 -14.05 -6.50 -5.71
CA LEU A 63 -13.43 -6.14 -6.96
C LEU A 63 -12.56 -4.89 -6.79
N ASP A 64 -11.44 -4.82 -7.49
CA ASP A 64 -10.68 -3.60 -7.67
C ASP A 64 -11.34 -2.66 -8.70
N ILE A 65 -10.72 -1.51 -8.98
CA ILE A 65 -11.30 -0.51 -9.89
C ILE A 65 -11.41 -0.99 -11.35
N LEU A 66 -10.71 -2.07 -11.73
CA LEU A 66 -10.76 -2.69 -13.05
C LEU A 66 -11.64 -3.94 -13.09
N GLY A 67 -12.25 -4.33 -11.96
CA GLY A 67 -13.10 -5.52 -11.88
C GLY A 67 -12.33 -6.82 -11.56
N VAL A 68 -11.07 -6.73 -11.12
CA VAL A 68 -10.26 -7.90 -10.72
C VAL A 68 -10.59 -8.28 -9.28
N SER A 69 -10.72 -9.58 -9.00
CA SER A 69 -11.06 -10.10 -7.67
C SER A 69 -9.96 -9.84 -6.65
N ARG A 70 -10.35 -9.38 -5.45
CA ARG A 70 -9.50 -9.16 -4.27
C ARG A 70 -9.54 -10.31 -3.25
N VAL A 71 -10.41 -11.31 -3.45
CA VAL A 71 -10.94 -12.14 -2.34
C VAL A 71 -9.94 -13.12 -1.73
N SER A 72 -8.90 -13.55 -2.45
CA SER A 72 -7.92 -14.54 -1.93
C SER A 72 -6.70 -13.91 -1.29
N THR A 73 -6.17 -12.85 -1.92
CA THR A 73 -4.92 -12.17 -1.58
C THR A 73 -5.07 -10.70 -1.96
N PRO A 74 -5.85 -9.92 -1.21
CA PRO A 74 -6.10 -8.53 -1.54
C PRO A 74 -4.79 -7.74 -1.44
N ASP A 75 -4.53 -6.88 -2.42
CA ASP A 75 -3.40 -5.96 -2.37
C ASP A 75 -3.82 -4.63 -1.74
N LEU A 76 -2.86 -3.88 -1.20
CA LEU A 76 -3.15 -2.51 -0.77
C LEU A 76 -3.32 -1.60 -1.99
N GLY A 77 -4.25 -0.66 -1.88
CA GLY A 77 -4.51 0.33 -2.91
C GLY A 77 -5.67 -0.04 -3.85
N ALA A 78 -5.70 0.66 -4.98
CA ALA A 78 -6.86 0.67 -5.89
C ALA A 78 -6.90 -0.51 -6.86
N TYR A 79 -5.76 -1.16 -7.11
CA TYR A 79 -5.56 -2.21 -8.10
C TYR A 79 -5.04 -3.49 -7.43
N GLN A 80 -5.42 -4.64 -7.97
CA GLN A 80 -4.65 -5.88 -7.76
C GLN A 80 -3.39 -5.87 -8.63
N SER A 81 -2.35 -6.52 -8.13
CA SER A 81 -1.06 -6.67 -8.78
C SER A 81 -1.17 -7.49 -10.06
N ILE A 82 -0.32 -7.15 -11.03
CA ILE A 82 -0.17 -7.88 -12.28
C ILE A 82 1.29 -8.20 -12.54
N ILE A 83 1.53 -9.19 -13.40
CA ILE A 83 2.85 -9.36 -14.02
C ILE A 83 2.99 -8.27 -15.08
N PHE A 84 4.04 -7.46 -15.00
CA PHE A 84 4.37 -6.54 -16.09
C PHE A 84 5.02 -7.32 -17.23
N GLU A 85 4.57 -7.06 -18.46
CA GLU A 85 5.23 -7.55 -19.66
C GLU A 85 6.47 -6.69 -19.95
N ASP A 86 7.56 -7.33 -20.38
CA ASP A 86 8.81 -6.69 -20.80
C ASP A 86 8.66 -5.84 -22.08
#